data_AF-A0A2G9C1V2-F1
#
_entry.id   AF-A0A2G9C1V2-F1
#
_cell.length_a   1.000
_cell.length_b   1.000
_cell.length_c   1.000
_cell.angle_alpha   90.00
_cell.angle_beta   90.00
_cell.angle_gamma   90.00
#
_symmetry.space_group_name_H-M   'P 1'
#
loop_
_entity.id
_entity.type
_entity.pdbx_description
1 polymer ?
#
loop_
_entity_poly.entity_id
_entity_poly.type
_entity_poly.pdbx_seq_one_letter_code
_entity_poly.pdbx_strand_id
1 'polypeptide(L)'
;DLPVGAWGARPTAQFGYEAAASAGTEFALGTVGAGVGARVGVLKGGVGTASMTLENGVTVGAVVVVNAAGDAVDPATGLPWMAEYVEEFGLIPPPADRLTGYADLRTELSPLNTTIAVVATDAELSPAACKRVAVASHDGLARTLRPCHTPLDGDTVFALA
;
A
#
# COMPACT_ATOMS: atom_id res chain seq x y z
N ASP A 1 -1.64 -6.20 -12.20
CA ASP A 1 -1.51 -4.96 -13.00
C ASP A 1 -1.57 -5.17 -14.53
N LEU A 2 -1.93 -6.36 -15.05
CA LEU A 2 -2.03 -6.63 -16.50
C LEU A 2 -2.83 -5.60 -17.32
N PRO A 3 -3.94 -5.01 -16.82
CA PRO A 3 -4.69 -4.01 -17.59
C PRO A 3 -3.93 -2.69 -17.84
N VAL A 4 -2.81 -2.45 -17.15
CA VAL A 4 -2.05 -1.19 -17.20
C VAL A 4 -0.91 -1.25 -18.24
N GLY A 5 -0.47 -2.44 -18.64
CA GLY A 5 0.65 -2.65 -19.56
C GLY A 5 0.31 -3.58 -20.73
N ALA A 6 1.32 -3.93 -21.53
CA ALA A 6 1.15 -4.94 -22.57
C ALA A 6 0.84 -6.30 -21.93
N TRP A 7 -0.17 -7.02 -22.44
CA TRP A 7 -0.69 -8.25 -21.82
C TRP A 7 0.36 -9.34 -21.51
N GLY A 8 1.39 -9.42 -22.37
CA GLY A 8 2.51 -10.37 -22.23
C GLY A 8 3.66 -9.88 -21.35
N ALA A 9 3.67 -8.62 -20.93
CA ALA A 9 4.73 -8.05 -20.09
C ALA A 9 4.46 -8.40 -18.63
N ARG A 10 5.24 -9.34 -18.09
CA ARG A 10 5.16 -9.78 -16.69
C ARG A 10 6.57 -9.91 -16.10
N PRO A 11 6.74 -9.71 -14.78
CA PRO A 11 8.00 -10.01 -14.12
C PRO A 11 8.43 -11.45 -14.42
N THR A 12 9.71 -11.63 -14.73
CA THR A 12 10.32 -12.95 -14.92
C THR A 12 11.14 -13.33 -13.69
N ALA A 13 11.68 -14.55 -13.66
CA ALA A 13 12.62 -14.96 -12.62
C ALA A 13 13.83 -14.01 -12.53
N GLN A 14 14.30 -13.48 -13.66
CA GLN A 14 15.41 -12.53 -13.70
C GLN A 14 15.07 -11.21 -12.99
N PHE A 15 13.84 -10.70 -13.14
CA PHE A 15 13.39 -9.51 -12.42
C PHE A 15 13.44 -9.73 -10.90
N GLY A 16 13.03 -10.91 -10.44
CA GLY A 16 13.10 -11.28 -9.02
C GLY A 16 14.54 -11.36 -8.52
N TYR A 17 15.43 -11.96 -9.30
CA TYR A 17 16.86 -12.02 -8.97
C TYR A 17 17.49 -10.62 -8.88
N GLU A 18 17.25 -9.77 -9.87
CA GLU A 18 17.79 -8.40 -9.91
C GLU A 18 17.26 -7.57 -8.74
N ALA A 19 15.97 -7.66 -8.45
CA ALA A 19 15.37 -6.97 -7.30
C ALA A 19 16.00 -7.39 -5.96
N ALA A 20 16.25 -8.69 -5.79
CA ALA A 20 16.93 -9.21 -4.59
C ALA A 20 18.40 -8.79 -4.54
N ALA A 21 19.10 -8.81 -5.68
CA ALA A 21 20.51 -8.41 -5.76
C ALA A 21 20.71 -6.90 -5.54
N SER A 22 19.73 -6.08 -5.88
CA SER A 22 19.76 -4.62 -5.65
C SER A 22 19.16 -4.20 -4.30
N ALA A 23 18.76 -5.14 -3.44
CA ALA A 23 18.12 -4.82 -2.16
C ALA A 23 19.09 -4.04 -1.24
N GLY A 24 18.59 -3.00 -0.59
CA GLY A 24 19.37 -2.13 0.28
C GLY A 24 18.50 -1.40 1.29
N THR A 25 19.13 -0.67 2.20
CA THR A 25 18.45 0.14 3.22
C THR A 25 17.84 1.41 2.64
N GLU A 26 18.39 1.90 1.53
CA GLU A 26 17.81 2.97 0.73
C GLU A 26 17.15 2.38 -0.52
N PHE A 27 15.91 2.75 -0.77
CA PHE A 27 15.16 2.28 -1.93
C PHE A 27 14.16 3.35 -2.37
N ALA A 28 13.79 3.30 -3.66
CA ALA A 28 12.86 4.24 -4.24
C ALA A 28 11.41 3.94 -3.83
N LEU A 29 10.56 4.97 -3.83
CA LEU A 29 9.13 4.89 -3.54
C LEU A 29 8.29 5.23 -4.80
N GLY A 30 7.00 4.89 -4.75
CA GLY A 30 6.05 5.18 -5.81
C GLY A 30 6.08 4.18 -6.97
N THR A 31 6.35 4.65 -8.18
CA THR A 31 6.23 3.87 -9.43
C THR A 31 7.52 3.09 -9.72
N VAL A 32 7.87 2.18 -8.83
CA VAL A 32 9.09 1.35 -8.92
C VAL A 32 8.79 -0.09 -8.53
N GLY A 33 9.57 -1.05 -9.02
CA GLY A 33 9.39 -2.47 -8.73
C GLY A 33 7.94 -2.94 -8.94
N ALA A 34 7.38 -3.61 -7.93
CA ALA A 34 5.97 -4.06 -7.93
C ALA A 34 4.95 -2.90 -7.96
N GLY A 35 5.37 -1.67 -7.64
CA GLY A 35 4.53 -0.47 -7.70
C GLY A 35 4.38 0.11 -9.10
N VAL A 36 5.12 -0.35 -10.11
CA VAL A 36 5.09 0.22 -11.47
C VAL A 36 3.67 0.23 -12.04
N GLY A 37 3.00 -0.93 -12.06
CA GLY A 37 1.64 -1.06 -12.57
C GLY A 37 0.53 -0.88 -11.52
N ALA A 38 0.88 -0.55 -10.27
CA ALA A 38 -0.07 -0.51 -9.17
C ALA A 38 -1.06 0.66 -9.26
N ARG A 39 -2.33 0.42 -8.90
CA ARG A 39 -3.42 1.42 -8.85
C ARG A 39 -4.23 1.29 -7.57
N VAL A 40 -4.71 2.40 -7.04
CA VAL A 40 -5.57 2.43 -5.84
C VAL A 40 -6.84 3.20 -6.17
N GLY A 41 -7.97 2.48 -6.25
CA GLY A 41 -9.17 3.01 -6.86
C GLY A 41 -8.87 3.54 -8.27
N VAL A 42 -9.18 4.82 -8.49
CA VAL A 42 -8.89 5.49 -9.77
C VAL A 42 -7.48 6.09 -9.86
N LEU A 43 -6.76 6.19 -8.74
CA LEU A 43 -5.45 6.84 -8.65
C LEU A 43 -4.29 5.88 -8.95
N LYS A 44 -3.12 6.48 -9.19
CA LYS A 44 -1.86 5.74 -9.25
C LYS A 44 -1.50 5.25 -7.84
N GLY A 45 -1.33 3.94 -7.70
CA GLY A 45 -0.79 3.30 -6.48
C GLY A 45 0.73 3.26 -6.52
N GLY A 46 1.35 2.40 -5.71
CA GLY A 46 2.80 2.25 -5.75
C GLY A 46 3.39 1.60 -4.51
N VAL A 47 4.72 1.72 -4.39
CA VAL A 47 5.48 1.33 -3.20
C VAL A 47 5.46 2.48 -2.19
N GLY A 48 5.07 2.19 -0.95
CA GLY A 48 5.16 3.10 0.19
C GLY A 48 5.89 2.44 1.35
N THR A 49 6.41 3.25 2.27
CA THR A 49 7.04 2.77 3.51
C THR A 49 6.80 3.76 4.64
N ALA A 50 6.83 3.26 5.88
CA ALA A 50 6.82 4.05 7.11
C ALA A 50 7.52 3.26 8.21
N SER A 51 8.02 3.96 9.24
CA SER A 51 8.58 3.32 10.42
C SER A 51 8.39 4.20 11.65
N MET A 52 8.36 3.58 12.82
CA MET A 52 8.39 4.28 14.10
C MET A 52 9.23 3.51 15.12
N THR A 53 9.88 4.25 16.01
CA THR A 53 10.54 3.69 17.20
C THR A 53 9.62 3.90 18.39
N LEU A 54 9.32 2.81 19.09
CA LEU A 54 8.51 2.80 20.31
C LEU A 54 9.33 3.35 21.50
N GLU A 55 8.65 3.75 22.57
CA GLU A 55 9.30 4.31 23.77
C GLU A 55 10.31 3.34 24.43
N ASN A 56 10.14 2.03 24.22
CA ASN A 56 11.05 1.01 24.72
C ASN A 56 12.27 0.75 23.79
N GLY A 57 12.43 1.53 22.72
CA GLY A 57 13.54 1.43 21.77
C GLY A 57 13.34 0.45 20.61
N VAL A 58 12.25 -0.33 20.61
CA VAL A 58 11.91 -1.24 19.49
C VAL A 58 11.49 -0.42 18.28
N THR A 59 11.99 -0.79 17.11
CA THR A 59 11.57 -0.20 15.83
C THR A 59 10.61 -1.13 15.10
N VAL A 60 9.55 -0.56 14.54
CA VAL A 60 8.63 -1.24 13.63
C VAL A 60 8.61 -0.47 12.31
N GLY A 61 8.80 -1.17 11.21
CA GLY A 61 8.74 -0.62 9.86
C GLY A 61 7.76 -1.40 8.98
N ALA A 62 7.23 -0.75 7.96
CA ALA A 62 6.39 -1.39 6.95
C ALA A 62 6.81 -0.97 5.54
N VAL A 63 6.77 -1.89 4.58
CA VAL A 63 6.83 -1.62 3.15
C VAL A 63 5.58 -2.20 2.51
N VAL A 64 4.88 -1.40 1.70
CA VAL A 64 3.57 -1.75 1.17
C VAL A 64 3.52 -1.44 -0.32
N VAL A 65 3.03 -2.38 -1.12
CA VAL A 65 2.65 -2.19 -2.52
C VAL A 65 1.13 -2.06 -2.57
N VAL A 66 0.65 -0.85 -2.85
CA VAL A 66 -0.77 -0.52 -2.82
C VAL A 66 -1.35 -0.65 -4.23
N ASN A 67 -2.01 -1.78 -4.50
CA ASN A 67 -2.79 -2.00 -5.72
C ASN A 67 -4.25 -2.37 -5.37
N ALA A 68 -4.97 -1.51 -4.65
CA ALA A 68 -6.27 -1.85 -4.04
C ALA A 68 -7.49 -1.50 -4.92
N ALA A 69 -8.58 -2.26 -4.76
CA ALA A 69 -9.86 -1.95 -5.39
C ALA A 69 -10.48 -0.65 -4.85
N GLY A 70 -10.38 -0.46 -3.53
CA GLY A 70 -10.90 0.71 -2.85
C GLY A 70 -10.01 1.95 -2.93
N ASP A 71 -10.52 3.04 -2.38
CA ASP A 71 -9.87 4.34 -2.40
C ASP A 71 -8.98 4.53 -1.16
N ALA A 72 -7.83 5.19 -1.34
CA ALA A 72 -6.96 5.64 -0.26
C ALA A 72 -7.35 7.01 0.31
N VAL A 73 -8.17 7.75 -0.43
CA VAL A 73 -8.68 9.08 -0.07
C VAL A 73 -10.19 9.07 -0.11
N ASP A 74 -10.82 9.82 0.78
CA ASP A 74 -12.26 10.02 0.79
C ASP A 74 -12.69 10.85 -0.44
N PRO A 75 -13.50 10.30 -1.36
CA PRO A 75 -13.96 11.03 -2.54
C PRO A 75 -14.79 12.28 -2.22
N ALA A 76 -15.36 12.38 -1.02
CA ALA A 76 -16.13 13.56 -0.60
C ALA A 76 -15.24 14.72 -0.15
N THR A 77 -14.01 14.47 0.26
CA THR A 77 -13.11 15.50 0.82
C THR A 77 -11.78 15.62 0.08
N GLY A 78 -11.38 14.61 -0.68
CA GLY A 78 -10.07 14.50 -1.32
C GLY A 78 -8.92 14.28 -0.34
N LEU A 79 -9.21 13.97 0.93
CA LEU A 79 -8.24 13.75 1.99
C LEU A 79 -8.14 12.26 2.36
N PRO A 80 -7.03 11.79 2.95
CA PRO A 80 -6.91 10.43 3.49
C PRO A 80 -8.02 10.09 4.49
N TRP A 81 -8.43 8.82 4.53
CA TRP A 81 -9.44 8.33 5.49
C TRP A 81 -9.05 8.50 6.96
N MET A 82 -7.75 8.51 7.26
CA MET A 82 -7.23 8.71 8.61
C MET A 82 -6.93 10.20 8.83
N ALA A 83 -7.84 10.86 9.56
CA ALA A 83 -7.75 12.30 9.85
C ALA A 83 -6.48 12.69 10.61
N GLU A 84 -5.91 11.79 11.43
CA GLU A 84 -4.64 12.05 12.14
C GLU A 84 -3.50 12.36 11.16
N TYR A 85 -3.45 11.68 10.01
CA TYR A 85 -2.44 11.95 8.98
C TYR A 85 -2.72 13.23 8.18
N VAL A 86 -3.98 13.68 8.13
CA VAL A 86 -4.30 15.00 7.58
C VAL A 86 -3.63 16.08 8.42
N GLU A 87 -3.76 15.99 9.74
CA GLU A 87 -3.15 16.93 10.68
C GLU A 87 -1.62 16.82 10.71
N GLU A 88 -1.09 15.61 10.83
CA GLU A 88 0.36 15.35 10.91
C GLU A 88 1.12 15.89 9.68
N PHE A 89 0.58 15.66 8.48
CA PHE A 89 1.21 16.10 7.23
C PHE A 89 0.71 17.47 6.76
N GLY A 90 -0.16 18.15 7.52
CA GLY A 90 -0.72 19.45 7.15
C GLY A 90 -1.46 19.43 5.80
N LEU A 91 -2.16 18.34 5.50
CA LEU A 91 -2.88 18.19 4.24
C LEU A 91 -4.14 19.06 4.26
N ILE A 92 -4.40 19.72 3.13
CA ILE A 92 -5.61 20.52 2.92
C ILE A 92 -6.43 19.92 1.78
N PRO A 93 -7.77 20.03 1.82
CA PRO A 93 -8.61 19.57 0.73
C PRO A 93 -8.17 20.19 -0.60
N PRO A 94 -8.23 19.43 -1.71
CA PRO A 94 -8.00 20.00 -3.02
C PRO A 94 -9.09 21.04 -3.36
N PRO A 95 -8.83 21.94 -4.32
CA PRO A 95 -9.84 22.82 -4.89
C PRO A 95 -11.10 22.05 -5.35
N ALA A 96 -12.27 22.67 -5.21
CA ALA A 96 -13.56 22.02 -5.43
C ALA A 96 -13.71 21.45 -6.86
N ASP A 97 -13.16 22.11 -7.87
CA ASP A 97 -13.15 21.64 -9.26
C ASP A 97 -12.37 20.33 -9.43
N ARG A 98 -11.24 20.19 -8.74
CA ARG A 98 -10.45 18.94 -8.73
C ARG A 98 -11.17 17.82 -7.99
N LEU A 99 -11.90 18.15 -6.93
CA LEU A 99 -12.70 17.19 -6.18
C LEU A 99 -13.89 16.67 -7.02
N THR A 100 -14.59 17.55 -7.73
CA THR A 100 -15.64 17.16 -8.67
C THR A 100 -15.08 16.27 -9.78
N GLY A 101 -13.95 16.68 -10.38
CA GLY A 101 -13.28 15.87 -11.40
C GLY A 101 -12.86 14.48 -10.89
N TYR A 102 -12.42 14.37 -9.63
CA TYR A 102 -12.13 13.08 -9.00
C TYR A 102 -13.38 12.22 -8.82
N ALA A 103 -14.47 12.79 -8.32
CA ALA A 103 -15.74 12.08 -8.11
C ALA A 103 -16.37 11.57 -9.43
N ASP A 104 -16.10 12.25 -10.54
CA ASP A 104 -16.57 11.84 -11.87
C ASP A 104 -15.74 10.69 -12.49
N LEU A 105 -14.55 10.40 -11.94
CA LEU A 105 -13.75 9.26 -12.39
C LEU A 105 -14.45 7.96 -12.01
N ARG A 106 -14.67 7.10 -13.01
CA ARG A 106 -15.20 5.76 -12.79
C ARG A 106 -14.06 4.79 -12.51
N THR A 107 -14.18 4.04 -11.41
CA THR A 107 -13.38 2.84 -11.21
C THR A 107 -13.81 1.82 -12.25
N GLU A 108 -13.00 1.63 -13.29
CA GLU A 108 -13.13 0.42 -14.11
C GLU A 108 -12.92 -0.78 -13.19
N LEU A 109 -13.88 -1.72 -13.20
CA LEU A 109 -13.79 -2.94 -12.41
C LEU A 109 -12.58 -3.75 -12.90
N SER A 110 -11.43 -3.55 -12.24
CA SER A 110 -10.30 -4.46 -12.38
C SER A 110 -10.71 -5.80 -11.77
N PRO A 111 -10.59 -6.92 -12.51
CA PRO A 111 -11.05 -8.22 -12.02
C PRO A 111 -10.23 -8.72 -10.83
N LEU A 112 -9.03 -8.18 -10.60
CA LEU A 112 -8.14 -8.55 -9.49
C LEU A 112 -7.35 -7.33 -9.01
N ASN A 113 -7.42 -7.07 -7.71
CA ASN A 113 -6.65 -6.06 -6.97
C ASN A 113 -5.92 -6.75 -5.81
N THR A 114 -4.88 -6.14 -5.24
CA THR A 114 -4.04 -6.73 -4.21
C THR A 114 -3.22 -5.65 -3.49
N THR A 115 -3.34 -5.54 -2.17
CA THR A 115 -2.35 -4.84 -1.36
C THR A 115 -1.40 -5.86 -0.72
N ILE A 116 -0.10 -5.74 -0.98
CA ILE A 116 0.91 -6.64 -0.41
C ILE A 116 1.81 -5.83 0.52
N ALA A 117 1.95 -6.28 1.76
CA ALA A 117 2.78 -5.60 2.76
C ALA A 117 3.78 -6.54 3.43
N VAL A 118 4.89 -5.96 3.87
CA VAL A 118 5.81 -6.54 4.84
C VAL A 118 5.88 -5.61 6.03
N VAL A 119 5.66 -6.14 7.24
CA VAL A 119 5.89 -5.45 8.51
C VAL A 119 7.08 -6.09 9.20
N ALA A 120 8.09 -5.31 9.54
CA ALA A 120 9.32 -5.79 10.16
C ALA A 120 9.56 -5.09 11.49
N THR A 121 10.17 -5.80 12.43
CA THR A 121 10.60 -5.22 13.71
C THR A 121 11.95 -5.80 14.15
N ASP A 122 12.66 -5.08 15.01
CA ASP A 122 13.88 -5.57 15.67
C ASP A 122 13.62 -6.27 17.01
N ALA A 123 12.35 -6.36 17.44
CA ALA A 123 11.97 -7.15 18.61
C ALA A 123 12.04 -8.65 18.31
N GLU A 124 12.57 -9.45 19.24
CA GLU A 124 12.56 -10.91 19.11
C GLU A 124 11.13 -11.47 19.24
N LEU A 125 10.57 -11.97 18.13
CA LEU A 125 9.24 -12.56 18.11
C LEU A 125 9.30 -14.03 17.67
N SER A 126 8.48 -14.86 18.32
CA SER A 126 8.23 -16.22 17.83
C SER A 126 7.44 -16.22 16.51
N PRO A 127 7.47 -17.30 15.71
CA PRO A 127 6.65 -17.40 14.50
C PRO A 127 5.15 -17.17 14.74
N ALA A 128 4.63 -17.60 15.90
CA ALA A 128 3.25 -17.37 16.27
C ALA A 128 2.98 -15.88 16.57
N ALA A 129 3.93 -15.18 17.19
CA ALA A 129 3.83 -13.74 17.43
C ALA A 129 3.93 -12.94 16.12
N CYS A 130 4.83 -13.29 15.19
CA CYS A 130 4.86 -12.69 13.85
C CYS A 130 3.52 -12.87 13.13
N LYS A 131 2.91 -14.06 13.19
CA LYS A 131 1.57 -14.27 12.64
C LYS A 131 0.53 -13.33 13.26
N ARG A 132 0.59 -13.08 14.56
CA ARG A 132 -0.31 -12.12 15.23
C ARG A 132 -0.07 -10.69 14.76
N VAL A 133 1.19 -10.28 14.57
CA VAL A 133 1.53 -8.97 13.99
C VAL A 133 0.99 -8.84 12.57
N ALA A 134 1.19 -9.85 11.71
CA ALA A 134 0.67 -9.85 10.35
C ALA A 134 -0.86 -9.68 10.33
N VAL A 135 -1.59 -10.46 11.14
CA VAL A 135 -3.06 -10.35 11.27
C VAL A 135 -3.48 -8.96 11.75
N ALA A 136 -2.86 -8.41 12.80
CA ALA A 136 -3.19 -7.09 13.30
C ALA A 136 -2.88 -5.97 12.29
N SER A 137 -1.87 -6.16 11.44
CA SER A 137 -1.49 -5.17 10.42
C SER A 137 -2.53 -4.99 9.32
N HIS A 138 -3.40 -5.98 9.09
CA HIS A 138 -4.55 -5.82 8.19
C HIS A 138 -5.51 -4.71 8.67
N ASP A 139 -5.60 -4.44 9.98
CA ASP A 139 -6.40 -3.32 10.48
C ASP A 139 -5.87 -1.96 9.97
N GLY A 140 -4.55 -1.85 9.77
CA GLY A 140 -3.94 -0.68 9.15
C GLY A 140 -4.39 -0.48 7.70
N LEU A 141 -4.48 -1.57 6.94
CA LEU A 141 -5.04 -1.53 5.57
C LEU A 141 -6.51 -1.10 5.60
N ALA A 142 -7.33 -1.69 6.46
CA ALA A 142 -8.76 -1.36 6.56
C ALA A 142 -9.03 0.08 7.02
N ARG A 143 -8.11 0.72 7.75
CA ARG A 143 -8.21 2.14 8.13
C ARG A 143 -7.81 3.08 7.00
N THR A 144 -6.92 2.66 6.12
CA THR A 144 -6.34 3.49 5.04
C THR A 144 -6.96 3.25 3.67
N LEU A 145 -7.67 2.15 3.47
CA LEU A 145 -8.30 1.77 2.19
C LEU A 145 -9.78 1.45 2.38
N ARG A 146 -10.64 2.00 1.52
CA ARG A 146 -12.09 1.74 1.59
C ARG A 146 -12.74 1.56 0.21
N PRO A 147 -13.45 0.43 -0.04
CA PRO A 147 -13.43 -0.79 0.76
C PRO A 147 -12.04 -1.48 0.72
N CYS A 148 -11.76 -2.31 1.71
CA CYS A 148 -10.57 -3.18 1.78
C CYS A 148 -11.03 -4.64 1.95
N HIS A 149 -10.18 -5.61 1.63
CA HIS A 149 -10.49 -7.04 1.77
C HIS A 149 -11.74 -7.48 1.01
N THR A 150 -12.00 -6.88 -0.15
CA THR A 150 -13.10 -7.29 -1.00
C THR A 150 -12.80 -8.67 -1.62
N PRO A 151 -13.80 -9.38 -2.17
CA PRO A 151 -13.55 -10.61 -2.92
C PRO A 151 -12.63 -10.44 -4.14
N LEU A 152 -12.40 -9.21 -4.58
CA LEU A 152 -11.48 -8.87 -5.68
C LEU A 152 -10.06 -8.58 -5.18
N ASP A 153 -9.85 -8.44 -3.87
CA ASP A 153 -8.57 -8.11 -3.26
C ASP A 153 -7.83 -9.39 -2.80
N GLY A 154 -6.57 -9.51 -3.21
CA GLY A 154 -5.62 -10.54 -2.73
C GLY A 154 -4.78 -10.09 -1.54
N ASP A 155 -5.33 -9.27 -0.64
CA ASP A 155 -4.54 -8.59 0.39
C ASP A 155 -3.72 -9.55 1.25
N THR A 156 -2.42 -9.30 1.36
CA THR A 156 -1.47 -10.20 2.03
C THR A 156 -0.45 -9.41 2.82
N VAL A 157 -0.30 -9.72 4.12
CA VAL A 157 0.74 -9.14 4.97
C VAL A 157 1.71 -10.23 5.46
N PHE A 158 3.00 -9.98 5.28
CA PHE A 158 4.08 -10.76 5.89
C PHE A 158 4.65 -10.03 7.10
N ALA A 159 5.04 -10.76 8.14
CA ALA A 159 5.70 -10.19 9.32
C ALA A 159 7.09 -10.80 9.53
N LEU A 160 8.07 -9.95 9.84
CA LEU A 160 9.47 -10.28 10.07
C LEU A 160 9.93 -9.73 11.43
N ALA A 161 10.74 -10.49 12.15
CA ALA A 161 11.27 -10.19 13.46
C ALA A 161 12.50 -11.07 13.73
#